data_AF-A0A929MR78-F1
#
_entry.id   AF-A0A929MR78-F1
#
_cell.length_a   1.000
_cell.length_b   1.000
_cell.length_c   1.000
_cell.angle_alpha   90.00
_cell.angle_beta   90.00
_cell.angle_gamma   90.00
#
_symmetry.space_group_name_H-M   'P 1'
#
loop_
_entity.id
_entity.type
_entity.pdbx_description
1 polymer ?
#
loop_
_entity_poly.entity_id
_entity_poly.type
_entity_poly.pdbx_seq_one_letter_code
_entity_poly.pdbx_strand_id
1 'polypeptide(L)'
;VVWGLLAQLIWSFFLARQPDLEKLHLIYAHCPNKLATNFPLGILLGLAYVVFELPNSYLKRRLDISPGKTAKDAWKYPFILLDQIDSLIGILLVLHLYISLDWAQVIGLLLVGTLTHLGVNRLLYLAKLRQNRL
;
A
#
# COMPACT_ATOMS: atom_id res chain seq x y z
N VAL A 1 7.34 -1.20 11.48
CA VAL A 1 7.16 0.28 11.59
C VAL A 1 8.49 1.01 11.61
N VAL A 2 9.37 0.80 12.61
CA VAL A 2 10.65 1.53 12.74
C VAL A 2 11.53 1.47 11.47
N TRP A 3 11.77 0.28 10.94
CA TRP A 3 12.59 0.11 9.72
C TRP A 3 11.99 0.76 8.48
N GLY A 4 10.66 0.78 8.36
CA GLY A 4 9.97 1.45 7.25
C GLY A 4 10.13 2.97 7.33
N LEU A 5 10.00 3.53 8.53
CA LEU A 5 10.23 4.96 8.77
C LEU A 5 11.68 5.34 8.50
N LEU A 6 12.66 4.56 8.97
CA LEU A 6 14.07 4.79 8.69
C LEU A 6 14.36 4.74 7.18
N ALA A 7 13.84 3.73 6.48
CA ALA A 7 14.00 3.62 5.03
C ALA A 7 13.41 4.84 4.30
N GLN A 8 12.23 5.32 4.71
CA GLN A 8 11.61 6.52 4.15
C GLN A 8 12.43 7.78 4.41
N LEU A 9 12.99 7.95 5.61
CA LEU A 9 13.84 9.10 5.94
C LEU A 9 15.14 9.08 5.13
N ILE A 10 15.79 7.92 5.02
CA ILE A 10 17.00 7.74 4.20
C ILE A 10 16.69 8.05 2.73
N TRP A 11 15.57 7.53 2.22
CA TRP A 11 15.14 7.76 0.84
C TRP A 11 14.80 9.23 0.56
N SER A 12 14.05 9.88 1.45
CA SER A 12 13.73 11.31 1.36
C SER A 12 14.99 12.19 1.40
N PHE A 13 15.95 11.88 2.27
CA PHE A 13 17.23 12.58 2.36
C PHE A 13 18.11 12.39 1.11
N PHE A 14 18.09 11.18 0.54
CA PHE A 14 18.78 10.87 -0.71
C PHE A 14 18.20 11.66 -1.89
N LEU A 15 16.87 11.65 -2.05
CA LEU A 15 16.19 12.40 -3.11
C LEU A 15 16.40 13.91 -3.00
N ALA A 16 16.41 14.46 -1.78
CA ALA A 16 16.69 15.88 -1.55
C ALA A 16 18.09 16.33 -2.03
N ARG A 17 19.03 15.38 -2.26
CA ARG A 17 20.36 15.65 -2.81
C ARG A 17 20.47 15.40 -4.31
N GLN A 18 19.44 14.86 -4.94
CA GLN A 18 19.43 14.46 -6.35
C GLN A 18 18.15 14.99 -7.01
N PRO A 19 18.11 16.30 -7.38
CA PRO A 19 16.89 16.96 -7.87
C PRO A 19 16.29 16.31 -9.12
N ASP A 20 17.12 15.70 -9.97
CA ASP A 20 16.67 14.99 -11.17
C ASP A 20 15.91 13.70 -10.84
N LEU A 21 16.33 12.99 -9.79
CA LEU A 21 15.64 11.80 -9.30
C LEU A 21 14.41 12.15 -8.45
N GLU A 22 14.47 13.26 -7.72
CA GLU A 22 13.36 13.73 -6.89
C GLU A 22 12.08 13.96 -7.73
N LYS A 23 12.22 14.51 -8.93
CA LYS A 23 11.11 14.72 -9.87
C LYS A 23 10.47 13.41 -10.37
N LEU A 24 11.19 12.29 -10.33
CA LEU A 24 10.65 10.98 -10.70
C LEU A 24 9.79 10.36 -9.59
N HIS A 25 9.92 10.86 -8.36
CA HIS A 25 9.06 10.42 -7.26
C HIS A 25 7.67 11.04 -7.43
N LEU A 26 6.64 10.20 -7.57
CA LEU A 26 5.28 10.63 -7.93
C LEU A 26 4.73 11.77 -7.04
N ILE A 27 4.96 11.68 -5.72
CA ILE A 27 4.51 12.72 -4.78
C ILE A 27 5.35 13.99 -4.95
N TYR A 28 6.66 13.85 -5.17
CA TYR A 28 7.56 15.01 -5.23
C TYR A 28 7.55 15.73 -6.58
N ALA A 29 7.01 15.08 -7.61
CA ALA A 29 6.62 15.74 -8.85
C ALA A 29 5.53 16.81 -8.65
N HIS A 30 4.71 16.68 -7.60
CA HIS A 30 3.56 17.56 -7.33
C HIS A 30 3.74 18.42 -6.07
N CYS A 31 4.50 17.93 -5.08
CA CYS A 31 4.66 18.59 -3.79
C CYS A 31 6.13 18.64 -3.37
N PRO A 32 6.60 19.68 -2.67
CA PRO A 32 7.99 19.73 -2.24
C PRO A 32 8.27 18.67 -1.16
N ASN A 33 9.44 18.04 -1.25
CA ASN A 33 9.98 17.11 -0.24
C ASN A 33 10.38 17.88 1.03
N LYS A 34 9.39 18.22 1.84
CA LYS A 34 9.52 18.97 3.09
C LYS A 34 8.76 18.25 4.19
N LEU A 35 9.21 18.43 5.44
CA LEU A 35 8.51 17.89 6.61
C LEU A 35 7.05 18.33 6.66
N ALA A 36 6.77 19.60 6.30
CA ALA A 36 5.42 20.15 6.26
C ALA A 36 4.49 19.43 5.27
N THR A 37 5.03 18.81 4.22
CA THR A 37 4.28 17.97 3.26
C THR A 37 4.22 16.52 3.75
N ASN A 38 5.38 15.95 4.09
CA ASN A 38 5.54 14.53 4.33
C ASN A 38 4.84 14.06 5.61
N PHE A 39 4.84 14.89 6.66
CA PHE A 39 4.23 14.55 7.94
C PHE A 39 2.70 14.41 7.87
N PRO A 40 1.93 15.42 7.43
CA PRO A 40 0.48 15.27 7.31
C PRO A 40 0.09 14.22 6.26
N LEU A 41 0.82 14.13 5.16
CA LEU A 41 0.56 13.10 4.15
C LEU A 41 0.78 11.69 4.71
N GLY A 42 1.84 11.48 5.50
CA GLY A 42 2.08 10.21 6.19
C GLY A 42 0.94 9.83 7.15
N ILE A 43 0.40 10.80 7.90
CA ILE A 43 -0.78 10.59 8.75
C ILE A 43 -1.99 10.20 7.91
N LEU A 44 -2.29 10.94 6.84
CA LEU A 44 -3.45 10.67 5.98
C LEU A 44 -3.36 9.28 5.34
N LEU A 45 -2.20 8.91 4.80
CA LEU A 45 -1.99 7.61 4.18
C LEU A 45 -2.09 6.47 5.21
N GLY A 46 -1.52 6.65 6.40
CA GLY A 46 -1.63 5.67 7.48
C GLY A 46 -3.06 5.49 7.99
N LEU A 47 -3.82 6.59 8.14
CA LEU A 47 -5.23 6.53 8.52
C LEU A 47 -6.06 5.86 7.44
N ALA A 48 -5.86 6.22 6.16
CA ALA A 48 -6.59 5.61 5.05
C ALA A 48 -6.31 4.11 4.95
N TYR A 49 -5.05 3.69 5.14
CA TYR A 49 -4.69 2.28 5.21
C TYR A 49 -5.56 1.52 6.23
N VAL A 50 -5.61 2.01 7.48
CA VAL A 50 -6.36 1.36 8.56
C VAL A 50 -7.87 1.39 8.29
N VAL A 51 -8.42 2.54 7.90
CA VAL A 51 -9.86 2.70 7.67
C VAL A 51 -10.35 1.78 6.56
N PHE A 52 -9.58 1.59 5.49
CA PHE A 52 -9.99 0.75 4.36
C PHE A 52 -9.72 -0.74 4.58
N GLU A 53 -8.82 -1.12 5.48
CA GLU A 53 -8.63 -2.51 5.90
C GLU A 53 -9.79 -3.02 6.80
N LEU A 54 -10.40 -2.12 7.59
CA LEU A 54 -11.45 -2.47 8.55
C LEU A 54 -12.69 -3.15 7.93
N PRO A 55 -13.29 -2.65 6.82
CA PRO A 55 -14.43 -3.30 6.17
C PRO A 55 -14.14 -4.75 5.77
N ASN A 56 -12.95 -5.01 5.20
CA ASN A 56 -12.56 -6.35 4.79
C ASN A 56 -12.45 -7.28 6.01
N SER A 57 -11.76 -6.83 7.05
CA SER A 57 -11.67 -7.57 8.32
C SER A 57 -13.04 -7.85 8.94
N TYR A 58 -13.95 -6.88 8.91
CA TYR A 58 -15.33 -7.04 9.41
C TYR A 58 -16.10 -8.11 8.62
N LEU A 59 -16.04 -8.08 7.28
CA LEU A 59 -16.70 -9.08 6.44
C LEU A 59 -16.17 -10.49 6.69
N LYS A 60 -14.85 -10.64 6.87
CA LYS A 60 -14.26 -11.94 7.24
C LYS A 60 -14.81 -12.49 8.55
N ARG A 61 -15.05 -11.64 9.55
CA ARG A 61 -15.67 -12.06 10.83
C ARG A 61 -17.11 -12.51 10.68
N ARG A 62 -17.88 -11.93 9.76
CA ARG A 62 -19.25 -12.37 9.47
C ARG A 62 -19.33 -13.72 8.76
N LEU A 63 -18.24 -14.14 8.12
CA LEU A 63 -18.10 -15.45 7.47
C LEU A 63 -17.32 -16.47 8.32
N ASP A 64 -17.14 -16.20 9.61
CA ASP A 64 -16.42 -17.06 10.57
C ASP A 64 -14.97 -17.40 10.16
N ILE A 65 -14.35 -16.55 9.35
CA ILE A 65 -12.94 -16.67 9.01
C ILE A 65 -12.14 -16.09 10.18
N SER A 66 -11.29 -16.87 10.83
CA SER A 66 -10.47 -16.41 11.97
C SER A 66 -9.35 -15.43 11.55
N PRO A 67 -8.80 -14.60 12.46
CA PRO A 67 -7.66 -13.73 12.16
C PRO A 67 -6.48 -14.54 11.59
N GLY A 68 -5.87 -14.04 10.52
CA GLY A 68 -4.73 -14.70 9.87
C GLY A 68 -5.04 -16.00 9.13
N LYS A 69 -6.32 -16.40 9.01
CA LYS A 69 -6.74 -17.55 8.21
C LYS A 69 -7.27 -17.10 6.85
N THR A 70 -6.99 -17.90 5.84
CA THR A 70 -7.56 -17.73 4.50
C THR A 70 -8.99 -18.28 4.47
N ALA A 71 -9.87 -17.58 3.76
CA ALA A 71 -11.20 -18.07 3.46
C ALA A 71 -11.16 -19.43 2.74
N LYS A 72 -12.20 -20.25 2.96
CA LYS A 72 -12.36 -21.56 2.30
C LYS A 72 -13.38 -21.45 1.15
N ASP A 73 -13.38 -22.47 0.29
CA ASP A 73 -14.36 -22.66 -0.78
C ASP A 73 -14.49 -21.44 -1.70
N ALA A 74 -15.72 -21.05 -2.05
CA ALA A 74 -16.00 -19.96 -2.98
C ALA A 74 -15.42 -18.60 -2.54
N TRP A 75 -15.15 -18.42 -1.23
CA TRP A 75 -14.66 -17.17 -0.67
C TRP A 75 -13.13 -17.04 -0.70
N LYS A 76 -12.39 -18.11 -0.99
CA LYS A 76 -10.92 -18.13 -0.97
C LYS A 76 -10.29 -17.05 -1.86
N TYR A 77 -10.60 -17.08 -3.16
CA TYR A 77 -9.97 -16.17 -4.13
C TYR A 77 -10.44 -14.71 -4.00
N PRO A 78 -11.75 -14.43 -3.78
CA PRO A 78 -12.21 -13.07 -3.53
C PRO A 78 -11.50 -12.41 -2.35
N PHE A 79 -11.37 -13.09 -1.21
CA PHE A 79 -10.66 -12.52 -0.06
C PHE A 79 -9.16 -12.43 -0.27
N ILE A 80 -8.52 -13.36 -0.99
CA ILE A 80 -7.10 -13.20 -1.34
C ILE A 80 -6.87 -11.91 -2.15
N LEU A 81 -7.76 -11.60 -3.10
CA LEU A 81 -7.66 -10.38 -3.90
C LEU A 81 -7.96 -9.15 -3.06
N LEU A 82 -9.06 -9.15 -2.30
CA LEU A 82 -9.44 -8.05 -1.43
C LEU A 82 -8.34 -7.72 -0.42
N ASP A 83 -7.66 -8.72 0.13
CA ASP A 83 -6.54 -8.56 1.07
C ASP A 83 -5.31 -7.86 0.45
N GLN A 84 -5.17 -7.86 -0.88
CA GLN A 84 -4.09 -7.11 -1.53
C GLN A 84 -4.49 -5.67 -1.87
N ILE A 85 -5.78 -5.40 -2.06
CA ILE A 85 -6.25 -4.13 -2.62
C ILE A 85 -6.97 -3.24 -1.62
N ASP A 86 -7.46 -3.76 -0.50
CA ASP A 86 -8.31 -3.05 0.46
C ASP A 86 -7.70 -1.71 0.90
N SER A 87 -6.57 -1.76 1.58
CA SER A 87 -5.82 -0.63 2.08
C SER A 87 -5.18 0.19 0.95
N LEU A 88 -4.82 -0.45 -0.17
CA LEU A 88 -4.30 0.22 -1.36
C LEU A 88 -5.33 1.17 -1.98
N ILE A 89 -6.62 0.80 -2.02
CA ILE A 89 -7.70 1.68 -2.49
C ILE A 89 -7.75 2.95 -1.64
N GLY A 90 -7.65 2.82 -0.31
CA GLY A 90 -7.64 3.96 0.60
C GLY A 90 -6.46 4.91 0.34
N ILE A 91 -5.26 4.36 0.18
CA ILE A 91 -4.04 5.13 -0.13
C ILE A 91 -4.21 5.86 -1.47
N LEU A 92 -4.66 5.17 -2.53
CA LEU A 92 -4.80 5.77 -3.85
C LEU A 92 -5.89 6.84 -3.89
N LEU A 93 -6.98 6.68 -3.12
CA LEU A 93 -7.99 7.72 -2.97
C LEU A 93 -7.41 8.99 -2.35
N VAL A 94 -6.60 8.86 -1.28
CA VAL A 94 -5.93 10.01 -0.68
C VAL A 94 -4.99 10.67 -1.69
N LEU A 95 -4.19 9.90 -2.44
CA LEU A 95 -3.29 10.46 -3.44
C LEU A 95 -4.03 11.13 -4.61
N HIS A 96 -5.13 10.53 -5.07
CA HIS A 96 -6.01 11.11 -6.08
C HIS A 96 -6.53 12.49 -5.64
N LEU A 97 -6.92 12.63 -4.38
CA LEU A 97 -7.41 13.90 -3.84
C LEU A 97 -6.28 14.89 -3.51
N TYR A 98 -5.13 14.41 -3.03
CA TYR A 98 -4.05 15.26 -2.50
C TYR A 98 -3.10 15.78 -3.59
N ILE A 99 -2.75 14.96 -4.59
CA ILE A 99 -1.86 15.34 -5.70
C ILE A 99 -2.56 15.28 -7.07
N SER A 100 -3.88 15.13 -7.10
CA SER A 100 -4.69 15.15 -8.33
C SER A 100 -4.25 14.08 -9.35
N LEU A 101 -3.98 12.86 -8.90
CA LEU A 101 -3.70 11.75 -9.82
C LEU A 101 -4.86 11.57 -10.80
N ASP A 102 -4.57 11.32 -12.06
CA ASP A 102 -5.62 10.94 -13.00
C ASP A 102 -6.09 9.49 -12.76
N TRP A 103 -7.24 9.13 -13.33
CA TRP A 103 -7.79 7.79 -13.17
C TRP A 103 -6.92 6.70 -13.80
N ALA A 104 -6.15 7.01 -14.85
CA ALA A 104 -5.25 6.05 -15.47
C ALA A 104 -4.06 5.73 -14.56
N GLN A 105 -3.51 6.74 -13.87
CA GLN A 105 -2.48 6.60 -12.85
C GLN A 105 -3.01 5.82 -11.65
N VAL A 106 -4.22 6.11 -11.18
CA VAL A 106 -4.85 5.36 -10.08
C VAL A 106 -4.99 3.88 -10.44
N ILE A 107 -5.54 3.57 -11.62
CA ILE A 107 -5.68 2.18 -12.09
C ILE A 107 -4.31 1.52 -12.28
N GLY A 108 -3.35 2.23 -12.90
CA GLY A 108 -1.99 1.73 -13.10
C GLY A 108 -1.29 1.41 -11.79
N LEU A 109 -1.38 2.27 -10.79
CA LEU A 109 -0.82 2.05 -9.46
C LEU A 109 -1.54 0.94 -8.71
N LEU A 110 -2.86 0.82 -8.86
CA LEU A 110 -3.62 -0.31 -8.29
C LEU A 110 -3.11 -1.64 -8.86
N LEU A 111 -2.92 -1.72 -10.18
CA LEU A 111 -2.39 -2.90 -10.86
C LEU A 111 -0.96 -3.21 -10.43
N VAL A 112 -0.05 -2.23 -10.54
CA VAL A 112 1.37 -2.40 -10.16
C VAL A 112 1.49 -2.76 -8.68
N GLY A 113 0.74 -2.10 -7.80
CA GLY A 113 0.71 -2.39 -6.37
C GLY A 113 0.25 -3.82 -6.09
N THR A 114 -0.88 -4.23 -6.66
CA THR A 114 -1.42 -5.59 -6.51
C THR A 114 -0.42 -6.65 -7.01
N LEU A 115 0.17 -6.44 -8.19
CA LEU A 115 1.17 -7.36 -8.74
C LEU A 115 2.43 -7.43 -7.88
N THR A 116 2.88 -6.28 -7.35
CA THR A 116 4.03 -6.21 -6.45
C THR A 116 3.76 -6.98 -5.17
N HIS A 117 2.58 -6.80 -4.57
CA HIS A 117 2.17 -7.55 -3.37
C HIS A 117 2.19 -9.06 -3.61
N LEU A 118 1.57 -9.53 -4.70
CA LEU A 118 1.56 -10.95 -5.06
C LEU A 118 2.98 -11.48 -5.34
N GLY A 119 3.81 -10.69 -6.04
CA GLY A 119 5.20 -11.02 -6.34
C GLY A 119 6.06 -11.15 -5.09
N VAL A 120 5.99 -10.16 -4.18
CA VAL A 120 6.72 -10.19 -2.90
C VAL A 120 6.26 -11.36 -2.04
N ASN A 121 4.94 -11.61 -1.93
CA ASN A 121 4.42 -12.77 -1.19
C ASN A 121 4.97 -14.09 -1.74
N ARG A 122 5.09 -14.19 -3.08
CA ARG A 122 5.67 -15.36 -3.74
C ARG A 122 7.16 -15.50 -3.44
N LEU A 123 7.93 -14.42 -3.50
CA LEU A 123 9.37 -14.43 -3.18
C LEU A 123 9.61 -14.85 -1.73
N LEU A 124 8.82 -14.32 -0.78
CA LEU A 124 8.91 -14.69 0.64
C LEU A 124 8.58 -16.17 0.88
N TYR A 125 7.61 -16.71 0.14
CA TYR A 125 7.30 -18.14 0.17
C TYR A 125 8.47 -18.99 -0.37
N LEU A 126 9.07 -18.59 -1.51
CA LEU A 126 10.22 -19.28 -2.09
C LEU A 126 11.46 -19.23 -1.16
N ALA A 127 11.65 -18.11 -0.46
CA ALA A 127 12.68 -17.95 0.56
C ALA A 127 12.36 -18.71 1.87
N LYS A 128 11.22 -19.41 1.95
CA LYS A 128 10.73 -20.13 3.14
C LYS A 128 10.51 -19.23 4.38
N LEU A 129 10.38 -17.92 4.16
CA LEU A 129 10.05 -16.95 5.21
C LEU A 129 8.54 -16.87 5.45
N ARG A 130 7.74 -17.35 4.49
CA ARG A 130 6.27 -17.40 4.57
C ARG A 130 5.75 -18.80 4.26
N GLN A 131 4.79 -19.27 5.05
CA GLN A 131 4.23 -20.62 4.92
C GLN A 131 3.08 -20.70 3.90
N ASN A 132 2.38 -19.59 3.64
CA ASN A 132 1.29 -19.52 2.68
C ASN A 132 1.75 -19.03 1.31
N ARG A 133 1.23 -19.67 0.27
CA ARG A 133 1.61 -19.48 -1.14
C ARG A 133 1.15 -18.14 -1.75
N LEU A 134 0.16 -17.51 -1.12
CA LEU A 134 -0.50 -16.26 -1.50
C LEU A 134 -0.72 -15.40 -0.25
#